data_AF-A0A0F2C1V8-F1
#
_entry.id   AF-A0A0F2C1V8-F1
#
_cell.length_a   1.000
_cell.length_b   1.000
_cell.length_c   1.000
_cell.angle_alpha   90.00
_cell.angle_beta   90.00
_cell.angle_gamma   90.00
#
_symmetry.space_group_name_H-M   'P 1'
#
loop_
_entity.id
_entity.type
_entity.pdbx_description
1 polymer ?
#
loop_
_entity_poly.entity_id
_entity_poly.type
_entity_poly.pdbx_seq_one_letter_code
_entity_poly.pdbx_strand_id
1 'polypeptide(L)' 'MDMTQIIETADTDSREADVFHRHPLYGDAGWVCVIEPAEKTTDAALALLREAHEAARKRAARRAETAQ' A
#
# COMPACT_ATOMS: atom_id res chain seq x y z
N MET A 1 -8.81 -17.76 6.05
CA MET A 1 -8.98 -16.34 6.41
C MET A 1 -8.64 -15.56 5.17
N ASP A 2 -9.67 -15.10 4.47
CA ASP A 2 -9.56 -14.52 3.13
C ASP A 2 -9.11 -13.05 3.25
N MET A 3 -7.89 -12.74 2.79
CA MET A 3 -7.27 -11.41 2.89
C MET A 3 -7.78 -10.41 1.83
N THR A 4 -8.64 -10.86 0.91
CA THR A 4 -9.08 -10.04 -0.24
C THR A 4 -10.25 -9.11 0.09
N GLN A 5 -10.82 -9.17 1.29
CA GLN A 5 -11.99 -8.37 1.69
C GLN A 5 -11.72 -6.98 2.30
N ILE A 6 -10.48 -6.46 2.28
CA ILE A 6 -10.14 -5.20 2.98
C ILE A 6 -10.22 -3.95 2.06
N ILE A 7 -10.33 -4.11 0.74
CA ILE A 7 -10.29 -2.97 -0.18
C ILE A 7 -11.73 -2.56 -0.55
N GLU A 8 -12.32 -1.68 0.23
CA GLU A 8 -13.62 -1.07 -0.09
C GLU A 8 -13.49 -0.20 -1.35
N THR A 9 -14.45 -0.35 -2.26
CA THR A 9 -14.45 0.32 -3.57
C THR A 9 -14.90 1.77 -3.41
N ALA A 10 -14.03 2.69 -3.80
CA ALA A 10 -14.09 4.11 -3.50
C ALA A 10 -15.36 4.82 -4.02
N ASP A 11 -16.18 5.29 -3.09
CA ASP A 11 -16.72 6.64 -3.18
C ASP A 11 -15.62 7.61 -2.73
N THR A 12 -15.40 8.70 -3.47
CA THR A 12 -14.20 9.57 -3.36
C THR A 12 -14.16 10.38 -2.05
N ASP A 13 -15.15 10.17 -1.16
CA ASP A 13 -15.34 10.91 0.09
C ASP A 13 -15.13 10.06 1.36
N SER A 14 -14.63 8.83 1.25
CA SER A 14 -14.28 8.07 2.47
C SER A 14 -12.97 8.60 3.06
N ARG A 15 -13.09 9.53 4.00
CA ARG A 15 -12.00 10.04 4.87
C ARG A 15 -11.90 9.29 6.18
N GLU A 16 -12.41 8.06 6.23
CA GLU A 16 -12.40 7.28 7.45
C GLU A 16 -10.95 7.06 7.92
N ALA A 17 -10.66 7.49 9.14
CA ALA A 17 -9.38 7.32 9.79
C ALA A 17 -9.16 5.86 10.19
N ASP A 18 -7.90 5.43 10.22
CA ASP A 18 -7.49 4.07 10.60
C ASP A 18 -8.15 2.97 9.75
N VAL A 19 -8.35 3.24 8.45
CA VAL A 19 -8.84 2.29 7.44
C VAL A 19 -8.02 2.42 6.15
N PHE A 20 -7.80 1.31 5.46
CA PHE A 20 -7.18 1.33 4.14
C PHE A 20 -8.16 1.73 3.05
N HIS A 21 -7.73 2.68 2.23
CA HIS A 21 -8.44 3.15 1.07
C HIS A 21 -7.61 2.89 -0.18
N ARG A 22 -8.29 2.81 -1.32
CA ARG A 22 -7.63 2.94 -2.61
C ARG A 22 -7.09 4.36 -2.77
N HIS A 23 -5.86 4.53 -3.24
CA HIS A 23 -5.28 5.86 -3.38
C HIS A 23 -6.09 6.70 -4.39
N PRO A 24 -6.55 7.92 -4.04
CA PRO A 24 -7.45 8.71 -4.91
C PRO A 24 -6.91 8.96 -6.32
N LEU A 25 -5.60 9.13 -6.46
CA LEU A 25 -4.94 9.39 -7.74
C LEU A 25 -4.34 8.15 -8.41
N TYR A 26 -4.02 7.10 -7.65
CA TYR A 26 -3.16 6.00 -8.11
C TYR A 26 -3.77 4.62 -7.86
N GLY A 27 -5.04 4.59 -7.51
CA GLY A 27 -5.77 3.37 -7.22
C GLY A 27 -5.70 2.35 -8.35
N ASP A 28 -5.82 2.81 -9.61
CA ASP A 28 -5.77 1.94 -10.80
C ASP A 28 -4.39 1.31 -10.99
N ALA A 29 -3.35 1.93 -10.46
CA ALA A 29 -2.00 1.37 -10.41
C ALA A 29 -1.78 0.46 -9.19
N GLY A 30 -2.83 0.15 -8.41
CA GLY A 30 -2.76 -0.72 -7.24
C GLY A 30 -2.25 -0.05 -5.96
N TRP A 31 -2.29 1.28 -5.88
CA TRP A 31 -1.85 2.01 -4.69
C TRP A 31 -2.96 2.08 -3.64
N VAL A 32 -2.57 1.97 -2.38
CA VAL A 32 -3.43 2.14 -1.20
C VAL A 32 -2.93 3.29 -0.33
N CYS A 33 -3.81 3.86 0.50
CA CYS A 33 -3.47 4.85 1.52
C CYS A 33 -4.27 4.61 2.80
N VAL A 34 -3.75 5.09 3.92
CA VAL A 34 -4.45 5.14 5.21
C VAL A 34 -4.29 6.53 5.79
N ILE A 35 -5.35 7.06 6.40
CA ILE A 35 -5.37 8.35 7.06
C ILE A 35 -5.32 8.09 8.56
N GLU A 36 -4.45 8.82 9.29
CA GLU A 36 -4.31 8.71 10.75
C GLU A 36 -4.27 7.25 11.26
N PRO A 37 -3.25 6.46 10.87
CA PRO A 37 -3.15 5.07 11.27
C PRO A 37 -3.06 4.92 12.80
N ALA A 38 -3.81 3.97 13.33
CA ALA A 38 -3.87 3.60 14.73
C ALA A 38 -3.93 2.07 14.87
N GLU A 39 -4.65 1.56 15.87
CA GLU A 39 -4.63 0.14 16.25
C GLU A 39 -5.04 -0.81 15.12
N LYS A 40 -5.95 -0.40 14.23
CA LYS A 40 -6.46 -1.31 13.18
C LYS A 40 -5.47 -1.48 12.03
N THR A 41 -4.70 -0.45 11.69
CA THR A 41 -3.93 -0.44 10.44
C THR A 41 -2.42 -0.35 10.62
N THR A 42 -1.90 0.06 11.77
CA THR A 42 -0.46 0.33 11.96
C THR A 42 0.41 -0.87 11.61
N ASP A 43 0.10 -2.06 12.14
CA ASP A 43 0.91 -3.25 11.91
C ASP A 43 0.89 -3.69 10.44
N ALA A 44 -0.30 -3.67 9.82
CA ALA A 44 -0.47 -3.97 8.41
C ALA A 44 0.25 -2.95 7.50
N ALA A 45 0.17 -1.66 7.84
CA ALA A 45 0.85 -0.59 7.09
C ALA A 45 2.38 -0.76 7.16
N LEU A 46 2.91 -1.07 8.34
CA LEU A 46 4.34 -1.33 8.52
C LEU A 46 4.80 -2.58 7.75
N ALA A 47 4.00 -3.65 7.72
CA ALA A 47 4.30 -4.84 6.93
C ALA A 47 4.35 -4.53 5.43
N LEU A 48 3.32 -3.86 4.90
CA LEU A 48 3.24 -3.46 3.50
C LEU A 48 4.40 -2.53 3.09
N LEU A 49 4.75 -1.57 3.95
CA LEU A 49 5.87 -0.66 3.69
C LEU A 49 7.20 -1.41 3.58
N ARG A 50 7.45 -2.38 4.46
CA ARG A 50 8.67 -3.22 4.41
C ARG A 50 8.72 -4.03 3.13
N GLU A 51 7.61 -4.68 2.76
CA GLU A 51 7.53 -5.47 1.52
C GLU A 51 7.73 -4.60 0.27
N ALA A 52 7.07 -3.44 0.22
CA ALA A 52 7.21 -2.49 -0.88
C ALA A 52 8.65 -2.00 -1.01
N HIS A 53 9.30 -1.70 0.11
CA HIS A 53 10.71 -1.29 0.15
C HIS A 53 11.62 -2.40 -0.38
N GLU A 54 11.49 -3.64 0.09
CA GLU A 54 12.30 -4.76 -0.37
C GLU A 54 12.09 -5.04 -1.87
N ALA A 55 10.86 -4.96 -2.36
CA ALA A 55 10.57 -5.10 -3.78
C ALA A 55 11.22 -3.98 -4.61
N ALA A 56 11.17 -2.73 -4.13
CA ALA A 56 11.84 -1.60 -4.76
C ALA A 56 13.37 -1.76 -4.77
N ARG A 57 13.96 -2.21 -3.66
CA ARG A 57 15.38 -2.50 -3.52
C ARG A 57 15.83 -3.56 -4.52
N LYS A 58 15.10 -4.68 -4.64
CA LYS A 58 15.38 -5.72 -5.65
C LYS A 58 15.29 -5.21 -7.07
N ARG A 59 14.30 -4.35 -7.40
CA ARG A 59 14.20 -3.73 -8.74
C ARG A 59 15.39 -2.82 -9.02
N ALA A 60 15.87 -2.07 -8.03
CA ALA A 60 17.02 -1.20 -8.18
C ALA A 60 18.31 -2.00 -8.40
N ALA A 61 18.54 -3.07 -7.62
CA ALA A 61 19.70 -3.95 -7.77
C ALA A 61 19.79 -4.55 -9.18
N ARG A 62 18.69 -5.11 -9.70
CA ARG A 62 18.65 -5.65 -11.08
C ARG A 62 18.99 -4.62 -12.15
N ARG A 63 18.53 -3.37 -11.99
CA ARG A 63 18.85 -2.28 -12.93
C ARG A 63 20.34 -1.94 -12.90
N ALA A 64 20.96 -1.95 -11.72
CA ALA A 64 22.39 -1.70 -11.58
C ALA A 64 23.24 -2.81 -12.23
N GLU A 65 22.82 -4.08 -12.09
CA GLU A 65 23.48 -5.22 -12.72
C GLU A 65 23.37 -5.20 -14.25
N THR A 66 22.26 -4.71 -14.80
CA THR A 66 22.04 -4.64 -16.26
C THR A 66 22.74 -3.43 -16.92
N ALA A 67 23.04 -2.39 -16.14
CA ALA A 67 23.72 -1.19 -16.63
C ALA A 67 25.26 -1.33 -16.68
N GLN A 68 25.77 -2.48 -16.25
CA GLN A 68 27.18 -2.85 -16.23
C GLN A 68 27.50 -3.77 -17.40
#